data_AF-A0A961UA79-F1
#
_entry.id   AF-A0A961UA79-F1
#
_cell.length_a   1.000
_cell.length_b   1.000
_cell.length_c   1.000
_cell.angle_alpha   90.00
_cell.angle_beta   90.00
_cell.angle_gamma   90.00
#
_symmetry.space_group_name_H-M   'P 1'
#
loop_
_entity.id
_entity.type
_entity.pdbx_description
1 polymer ?
#
loop_
_entity_poly.entity_id
_entity_poly.type
_entity_poly.pdbx_seq_one_letter_code
_entity_poly.pdbx_strand_id
1 'polypeptide(L)'
;MNSQGRPSAPAGGETAAPQTFTGNRALMIEEPLLFEIGQTDNCGVDLPEAPQVKDRLGGLKRKATAGLPALSEPEAMRHYVRLSQKNYAIDSGLYPLGSCTMKHNPRLN
;
A
#
# COMPACT_ATOMS: atom_id res chain seq x y z
N MET A 1 -30.16 -20.44 49.70
CA MET A 1 -29.26 -20.83 48.59
C MET A 1 -29.39 -19.79 47.49
N ASN A 2 -28.37 -18.96 47.28
CA ASN A 2 -28.35 -17.98 46.18
C ASN A 2 -28.04 -18.73 44.88
N SER A 3 -28.97 -18.69 43.93
CA SER A 3 -28.93 -19.39 42.64
C SER A 3 -28.29 -18.59 41.49
N GLN A 4 -27.66 -17.46 41.79
CA GLN A 4 -27.05 -16.59 40.78
C GLN A 4 -25.53 -16.78 40.78
N GLY A 5 -25.03 -17.46 39.76
CA GLY A 5 -23.60 -17.61 39.52
C GLY A 5 -22.95 -16.27 39.17
N ARG A 6 -21.72 -16.07 39.62
CA ARG A 6 -20.91 -14.88 39.29
C ARG A 6 -20.73 -14.80 37.77
N PRO A 7 -21.08 -13.68 37.11
CA PRO A 7 -20.93 -13.55 35.67
C PRO A 7 -19.45 -13.70 35.29
N SER A 8 -19.16 -14.69 34.43
CA SER A 8 -17.80 -15.05 33.97
C SER A 8 -17.45 -14.48 32.59
N ALA A 9 -18.33 -13.68 31.99
CA ALA A 9 -18.05 -12.99 30.74
C ALA A 9 -17.25 -11.71 31.06
N PRO A 10 -16.13 -11.44 30.35
CA PRO A 10 -15.50 -10.13 30.43
C PRO A 10 -16.53 -9.09 29.99
N ALA A 11 -16.79 -8.10 30.84
CA ALA A 11 -17.57 -6.94 30.43
C ALA A 11 -16.92 -6.36 29.18
N GLY A 12 -17.70 -6.15 28.12
CA GLY A 12 -17.24 -5.57 26.86
C GLY A 12 -16.71 -4.17 27.11
N GLY A 13 -15.42 -4.07 27.42
CA GLY A 13 -14.71 -2.82 27.40
C GLY A 13 -14.56 -2.42 25.95
N GLU A 14 -15.32 -1.43 25.50
CA GLU A 14 -14.94 -0.65 24.33
C GLU A 14 -13.64 0.09 24.68
N THR A 15 -12.51 -0.61 24.54
CA THR A 15 -11.20 0.05 24.51
C THR A 15 -11.12 0.77 23.17
N ALA A 16 -11.63 2.00 23.11
CA ALA A 16 -11.26 2.92 22.07
C ALA A 16 -9.73 3.04 22.09
N ALA A 17 -9.07 2.48 21.07
CA ALA A 17 -7.62 2.56 20.95
C ALA A 17 -7.21 4.04 20.91
N PRO A 18 -6.13 4.45 21.62
CA PRO A 18 -5.68 5.83 21.61
C PRO A 18 -5.36 6.26 20.17
N GLN A 19 -5.95 7.37 19.72
CA GLN A 19 -5.67 7.94 18.40
C GLN A 19 -4.30 8.63 18.44
N THR A 20 -3.40 8.25 17.55
CA THR A 20 -2.12 8.93 17.37
C THR A 20 -2.29 10.05 16.35
N PHE A 21 -1.54 11.15 16.52
CA PHE A 21 -1.56 12.27 15.56
C PHE A 21 -1.18 11.82 14.13
N THR A 22 -0.32 10.82 14.02
CA THR A 22 0.13 10.24 12.75
C THR A 22 -0.78 9.12 12.22
N GLY A 23 -1.82 8.70 12.94
CA GLY A 23 -2.64 7.52 12.59
C GLY A 23 -1.99 6.14 12.83
N ASN A 24 -0.66 6.08 13.00
CA ASN A 24 0.10 4.85 13.32
C ASN A 24 -0.44 4.09 14.55
N ARG A 25 -0.42 2.75 14.47
CA ARG A 25 -0.85 1.85 15.56
C ARG A 25 0.28 0.88 15.91
N ALA A 26 0.99 1.16 17.00
CA ALA A 26 2.21 0.43 17.39
C ALA A 26 3.21 0.36 16.21
N LEU A 27 3.58 -0.84 15.76
CA LEU A 27 4.48 -1.04 14.60
C LEU A 27 3.76 -0.93 13.25
N MET A 28 2.44 -0.80 13.21
CA MET A 28 1.70 -0.59 11.98
C MET A 28 1.71 0.89 11.59
N ILE A 29 2.52 1.19 10.58
CA ILE A 29 2.64 2.53 10.00
C ILE A 29 1.43 2.80 9.09
N GLU A 30 0.75 3.91 9.33
CA GLU A 30 -0.28 4.45 8.45
C GLU A 30 0.42 4.98 7.18
N GLU A 31 -0.12 4.66 6.01
CA GLU A 31 0.55 4.95 4.74
C GLU A 31 -0.52 5.58 3.83
N PRO A 32 -0.38 6.88 3.51
CA PRO A 32 -1.37 7.59 2.71
C PRO A 32 -1.34 7.12 1.26
N LEU A 33 -2.32 7.58 0.47
CA LEU A 33 -2.38 7.27 -0.95
C LEU A 33 -1.17 7.89 -1.66
N LEU A 34 -0.70 7.23 -2.71
CA LEU A 34 0.41 7.73 -3.53
C LEU A 34 0.18 9.16 -4.04
N PHE A 35 -1.08 9.51 -4.32
CA PHE A 35 -1.53 10.83 -4.77
C PHE A 35 -1.54 11.91 -3.68
N GLU A 36 -1.53 11.52 -2.41
CA GLU A 36 -1.46 12.44 -1.26
C GLU A 36 -0.01 12.74 -0.87
N ILE A 37 0.93 11.90 -1.32
CA ILE A 37 2.38 12.05 -1.09
C ILE A 37 3.05 12.75 -2.27
N GLY A 38 2.74 12.29 -3.49
CA GLY A 38 3.41 12.74 -4.71
C GLY A 38 2.98 14.12 -5.19
N GLN A 39 3.89 14.81 -5.87
CA GLN A 39 3.62 16.07 -6.56
C GLN A 39 3.38 15.80 -8.05
N THR A 40 3.28 16.81 -8.93
CA THR A 40 3.16 16.57 -10.38
C THR A 40 4.43 16.89 -11.17
N ASP A 41 5.41 17.52 -10.52
CA ASP A 41 6.44 18.30 -11.23
C ASP A 41 7.84 17.67 -11.13
N ASN A 42 7.95 16.44 -10.59
CA ASN A 42 9.22 15.76 -10.38
C ASN A 42 9.32 14.43 -11.17
N CYS A 43 10.53 13.88 -11.28
CA CYS A 43 10.76 12.52 -11.75
C CYS A 43 11.79 11.86 -10.85
N GLY A 44 11.45 10.70 -10.29
CA GLY A 44 12.34 10.00 -9.36
C GLY A 44 13.49 9.26 -10.04
N VAL A 45 13.53 9.25 -11.37
CA VAL A 45 14.54 8.55 -12.17
C VAL A 45 15.12 9.48 -13.22
N ASP A 46 16.39 9.29 -13.53
CA ASP A 46 17.07 10.02 -14.59
C ASP A 46 16.76 9.37 -15.94
N LEU A 47 15.77 9.93 -16.64
CA LEU A 47 15.43 9.53 -18.00
C LEU A 47 16.16 10.43 -19.01
N PRO A 48 16.68 9.87 -20.11
CA PRO A 48 17.21 10.68 -21.20
C PRO A 48 16.11 11.54 -21.80
N GLU A 49 16.49 12.69 -22.35
CA GLU A 49 15.54 13.56 -23.03
C GLU A 49 14.85 12.82 -24.19
N ALA A 50 13.54 13.03 -24.33
CA ALA A 50 12.76 12.35 -25.37
C ALA A 50 13.26 12.77 -26.77
N PRO A 51 13.49 11.81 -27.68
CA PRO A 51 13.93 12.14 -29.03
C PRO A 51 12.86 12.95 -29.76
N GLN A 52 13.28 14.00 -30.46
CA GLN A 52 12.38 14.80 -31.28
C GLN A 52 11.96 14.01 -32.52
N VAL A 53 10.74 13.46 -32.48
CA VAL A 53 10.16 12.66 -33.56
C VAL A 53 8.97 13.37 -34.20
N LYS A 54 8.77 13.17 -35.51
CA LYS A 54 7.58 13.66 -36.21
C LYS A 54 6.33 13.06 -35.58
N ASP A 55 5.33 13.88 -35.33
CA ASP A 55 4.05 13.45 -34.80
C ASP A 55 3.39 12.41 -35.72
N ARG A 56 3.02 11.26 -35.13
CA ARG A 56 2.33 10.15 -35.82
C ARG A 56 0.91 9.92 -35.28
N LEU A 57 0.43 10.78 -34.38
CA LEU A 57 -0.84 10.60 -33.67
C LEU A 57 -2.06 11.13 -34.44
N GLY A 58 -1.87 11.77 -35.60
CA GLY A 58 -2.99 12.16 -36.48
C GLY A 58 -4.02 13.08 -35.83
N GLY A 59 -3.58 13.96 -34.92
CA GLY A 59 -4.47 14.86 -34.18
C GLY A 59 -5.06 14.29 -32.88
N LEU A 60 -4.73 13.03 -32.53
CA LEU A 60 -5.17 12.38 -31.29
C LEU A 60 -4.20 12.61 -30.12
N LYS A 61 -3.50 13.74 -30.11
CA LYS A 61 -2.63 14.10 -28.98
C LYS A 61 -3.44 14.32 -27.72
N ARG A 62 -2.82 13.97 -26.59
CA ARG A 62 -3.40 14.18 -25.26
C ARG A 62 -3.64 15.69 -25.05
N LYS A 63 -4.84 16.04 -24.58
CA LYS A 63 -5.25 17.44 -24.35
C LYS A 63 -4.88 17.97 -22.96
N ALA A 64 -4.61 17.09 -22.00
CA ALA A 64 -4.29 17.41 -20.62
C ALA A 64 -3.17 16.49 -20.11
N THR A 65 -2.51 16.84 -19.02
CA THR A 65 -1.42 16.01 -18.45
C THR A 65 -1.94 14.68 -17.89
N ALA A 66 -1.01 13.81 -17.49
CA ALA A 66 -1.32 12.48 -16.99
C ALA A 66 -2.03 12.43 -15.63
N GLY A 67 -1.88 13.49 -14.82
CA GLY A 67 -2.33 13.48 -13.43
C GLY A 67 -1.65 12.39 -12.60
N LEU A 68 -0.46 11.94 -13.02
CA LEU A 68 0.31 10.93 -12.30
C LEU A 68 1.13 11.61 -11.21
N PRO A 69 1.23 10.98 -10.01
CA PRO A 69 2.09 11.47 -8.96
C PRO A 69 3.54 11.25 -9.36
N ALA A 70 4.31 12.30 -9.18
CA ALA A 70 5.74 12.38 -9.27
C ALA A 70 6.33 12.24 -7.88
N LEU A 71 7.17 11.22 -7.69
CA LEU A 71 7.91 10.98 -6.45
C LEU A 71 9.39 10.78 -6.78
N SER A 72 10.25 11.10 -5.82
CA SER A 72 11.65 10.66 -5.85
C SER A 72 11.75 9.14 -5.67
N GLU A 73 12.82 8.51 -6.16
CA GLU A 73 13.08 7.07 -5.95
C GLU A 73 12.95 6.62 -4.47
N PRO A 74 13.57 7.30 -3.47
CA PRO A 74 13.43 6.88 -2.08
C PRO A 74 12.01 7.06 -1.51
N GLU A 75 11.21 7.97 -2.04
CA GLU A 75 9.79 8.09 -1.66
C GLU A 75 8.97 6.93 -2.20
N ALA A 76 9.12 6.62 -3.50
CA ALA A 76 8.45 5.49 -4.12
C ALA A 76 8.83 4.16 -3.43
N MET A 77 10.11 3.95 -3.14
CA MET A 77 10.58 2.76 -2.43
C MET A 77 9.96 2.64 -1.04
N ARG A 78 9.98 3.72 -0.24
CA ARG A 78 9.37 3.72 1.11
C ARG A 78 7.87 3.42 1.08
N HIS A 79 7.16 4.01 0.12
CA HIS A 79 5.72 3.79 -0.05
C HIS A 79 5.40 2.30 -0.29
N TYR A 80 6.04 1.68 -1.29
CA TYR A 80 5.77 0.28 -1.63
C TYR A 80 6.25 -0.71 -0.58
N VAL A 81 7.36 -0.43 0.12
CA VAL A 81 7.81 -1.26 1.25
C VAL A 81 6.78 -1.23 2.39
N ARG A 82 6.28 -0.05 2.77
CA ARG A 82 5.23 0.04 3.80
C ARG A 82 3.92 -0.61 3.37
N LEU A 83 3.52 -0.44 2.11
CA LEU A 83 2.32 -1.09 1.57
C LEU A 83 2.44 -2.61 1.59
N SER A 84 3.63 -3.16 1.31
CA SER A 84 3.89 -4.61 1.36
C SER A 84 3.69 -5.21 2.75
N GLN A 85 4.01 -4.45 3.81
CA GLN A 85 3.83 -4.90 5.20
C GLN A 85 2.34 -4.98 5.60
N LYS A 86 1.46 -4.33 4.83
CA LYS A 86 0.00 -4.37 5.01
C LYS A 86 -0.66 -5.50 4.22
N ASN A 87 0.10 -6.24 3.40
CA ASN A 87 -0.39 -7.36 2.62
C ASN A 87 0.08 -8.70 3.23
N TYR A 88 -0.75 -9.73 3.12
CA TYR A 88 -0.34 -11.10 3.41
C TYR A 88 0.09 -11.77 2.11
N ALA A 89 1.20 -12.50 2.12
CA ALA A 89 1.73 -13.17 0.94
C ALA A 89 2.07 -14.64 1.24
N ILE A 90 2.25 -15.44 0.18
CA ILE A 90 2.70 -16.83 0.31
C ILE A 90 4.07 -16.95 0.99
N ASP A 91 4.91 -15.92 0.83
CA ASP A 91 6.22 -15.83 1.47
C ASP A 91 6.10 -15.46 2.96
N SER A 92 4.94 -14.97 3.42
CA SER A 92 4.68 -14.59 4.82
C SER A 92 4.19 -15.76 5.68
N GLY A 93 3.62 -16.81 5.07
CA GLY A 93 3.10 -17.97 5.78
C GLY A 93 2.14 -18.84 4.95
N LEU A 94 1.40 -19.73 5.62
CA LEU A 94 0.45 -20.62 4.96
C LEU A 94 -0.68 -19.84 4.26
N TYR A 95 -0.95 -20.17 3.00
CA TYR A 95 -1.93 -19.48 2.14
C TYR A 95 -2.96 -20.46 1.54
N PRO A 96 -3.90 -21.01 2.34
CA PRO A 96 -4.71 -22.17 1.94
C PRO A 96 -5.97 -21.76 1.17
N LEU A 97 -5.80 -21.14 0.00
CA LEU A 97 -6.90 -20.80 -0.89
C LEU A 97 -7.19 -21.93 -1.89
N GLY A 98 -8.37 -22.53 -1.79
CA GLY A 98 -8.88 -23.53 -2.74
C GLY A 98 -8.99 -22.95 -4.16
N SER A 99 -8.77 -23.80 -5.17
CA SER A 99 -8.80 -23.45 -6.60
C SER A 99 -7.73 -22.46 -7.11
N CYS A 100 -7.05 -21.72 -6.24
CA CYS A 100 -5.99 -20.78 -6.63
C CYS A 100 -4.62 -21.45 -6.86
N THR A 101 -4.40 -22.65 -6.31
CA THR A 101 -3.11 -23.36 -6.38
C THR A 101 -1.94 -22.48 -5.92
N MET A 102 -2.08 -21.84 -4.75
CA MET A 102 -1.05 -20.98 -4.15
C MET A 102 0.15 -21.83 -3.69
N LYS A 103 1.03 -22.18 -4.62
CA LYS A 103 2.25 -22.97 -4.44
C LYS A 103 3.48 -22.08 -4.33
N HIS A 104 4.52 -22.60 -3.68
CA HIS A 104 5.81 -21.92 -3.55
C HIS A 104 6.34 -21.41 -4.90
N ASN A 105 6.83 -20.17 -4.91
CA ASN A 105 7.47 -19.55 -6.07
C ASN A 105 9.01 -19.59 -5.90
N PRO A 106 9.73 -20.52 -6.55
CA PRO A 106 11.18 -20.64 -6.40
C PRO A 106 11.89 -19.41 -6.97
N ARG A 107 12.83 -18.85 -6.20
CA ARG A 107 13.61 -17.66 -6.60
C ARG A 107 14.96 -18.01 -7.26
N LEU A 108 15.31 -19.29 -7.28
CA LEU A 108 16.57 -19.82 -7.81
C LEU A 108 16.30 -20.59 -9.10
N ASN A 109 16.99 -20.18 -10.17
CA ASN A 109 17.41 -20.97 -11.35
C ASN A 109 18.35 -20.11 -12.19
#